data_AF-A0A7X2I542-F1
#
_entry.id   AF-A0A7X2I542-F1
#
_cell.length_a   1.000
_cell.length_b   1.000
_cell.length_c   1.000
_cell.angle_alpha   90.00
_cell.angle_beta   90.00
_cell.angle_gamma   90.00
#
_symmetry.space_group_name_H-M   'P 1'
#
loop_
_entity.id
_entity.type
_entity.pdbx_description
1 polymer ?
#
loop_
_entity_poly.entity_id
_entity_poly.type
_entity_poly.pdbx_seq_one_letter_code
_entity_poly.pdbx_strand_id
1 'polypeptide(L)'
;MSQARTRQSGVGWTWRALVAVLGGYALASAWAVLWGAWDAARVDGILAGEQTGWLVYVAAMIWAFSPVALARVVGVFAAATLGLLLAAAWLSQLGG
;
A
#
# COMPACT_ATOMS: atom_id res chain seq x y z
N MET A 1 -5.73 21.03 -34.73
CA MET A 1 -6.04 20.16 -33.56
C MET A 1 -4.72 19.61 -33.03
N SER A 2 -4.35 20.04 -31.84
CA SER A 2 -3.00 19.95 -31.26
C SER A 2 -2.55 18.51 -30.99
N GLN A 3 -1.40 18.10 -31.56
CA GLN A 3 -0.69 16.84 -31.32
C GLN A 3 -0.08 16.73 -29.90
N ALA A 4 -0.65 17.38 -28.89
CA ALA A 4 -0.13 17.37 -27.51
C ALA A 4 -0.51 16.10 -26.70
N ARG A 5 -0.77 14.96 -27.37
CA ARG A 5 -1.26 13.73 -26.70
C ARG A 5 -0.18 12.65 -26.47
N THR A 6 1.10 12.90 -26.75
CA THR A 6 2.08 11.79 -26.90
C THR A 6 3.37 11.88 -26.08
N ARG A 7 3.41 12.58 -24.93
CA ARG A 7 4.59 12.48 -24.04
C ARG A 7 4.26 12.51 -22.53
N GLN A 8 3.46 11.57 -22.05
CA GLN A 8 3.87 10.95 -20.79
C GLN A 8 5.00 9.99 -21.19
N SER A 9 6.24 10.34 -20.86
CA SER A 9 7.41 9.51 -21.19
C SER A 9 7.17 8.09 -20.68
N GLY A 10 7.54 7.06 -21.46
CA GLY A 10 7.41 5.66 -21.01
C GLY A 10 8.02 5.40 -19.64
N VAL A 11 9.06 6.17 -19.29
CA VAL A 11 9.70 6.22 -17.96
C VAL A 11 8.70 6.53 -16.83
N GLY A 12 7.79 7.48 -17.02
CA GLY A 12 6.78 7.83 -16.00
C GLY A 12 5.80 6.70 -15.75
N TRP A 13 5.45 5.92 -16.78
CA TRP A 13 4.60 4.74 -16.67
C TRP A 13 5.32 3.59 -15.96
N THR A 14 6.59 3.32 -16.33
CA THR A 14 7.40 2.30 -15.66
C THR A 14 7.58 2.61 -14.17
N TRP A 15 7.90 3.86 -13.82
CA TRP A 15 8.04 4.25 -12.41
C TRP A 15 6.72 4.12 -11.65
N ARG A 16 5.62 4.48 -12.29
CA ARG A 16 4.28 4.32 -11.70
C ARG A 16 3.95 2.85 -11.44
N ALA A 17 4.27 1.97 -12.37
CA ALA A 17 4.12 0.52 -12.18
C ALA A 17 5.02 0.00 -11.05
N LEU A 18 6.28 0.43 -10.97
CA LEU A 18 7.18 0.05 -9.89
C LEU A 18 6.66 0.51 -8.52
N VAL A 19 6.19 1.75 -8.41
CA VAL A 19 5.58 2.27 -7.18
C VAL A 19 4.29 1.52 -6.84
N ALA A 20 3.47 1.21 -7.85
CA ALA A 20 2.23 0.43 -7.67
C ALA A 20 2.51 -0.97 -7.10
N VAL A 21 3.48 -1.67 -7.68
CA VAL A 21 3.86 -3.03 -7.27
C VAL A 21 4.54 -3.00 -5.89
N LEU A 22 5.60 -2.21 -5.73
CA LEU A 22 6.40 -2.22 -4.50
C LEU A 22 5.67 -1.54 -3.34
N GLY A 23 5.08 -0.37 -3.59
CA GLY A 23 4.36 0.38 -2.57
C GLY A 23 3.03 -0.24 -2.21
N GLY A 24 2.30 -0.81 -3.18
CA GLY A 24 1.09 -1.59 -2.90
C GLY A 24 1.41 -2.82 -2.04
N TYR A 25 2.49 -3.54 -2.35
CA TYR A 25 2.90 -4.73 -1.59
C TYR A 25 3.32 -4.34 -0.17
N ALA A 26 4.14 -3.30 -0.02
CA ALA A 26 4.54 -2.79 1.29
C ALA A 26 3.32 -2.39 2.14
N LEU A 27 2.32 -1.74 1.53
CA LEU A 27 1.07 -1.38 2.21
C LEU A 27 0.28 -2.63 2.66
N ALA A 28 0.16 -3.64 1.80
CA ALA A 28 -0.51 -4.89 2.13
C ALA A 28 0.21 -5.68 3.24
N SER A 29 1.54 -5.70 3.23
CA SER A 29 2.32 -6.31 4.31
C SER A 29 2.15 -5.55 5.63
N ALA A 30 2.17 -4.21 5.60
CA ALA A 30 1.92 -3.41 6.79
C ALA A 30 0.50 -3.62 7.35
N TRP A 31 -0.47 -3.86 6.48
CA TRP A 31 -1.83 -4.23 6.85
C TRP A 31 -1.87 -5.59 7.59
N ALA A 32 -1.21 -6.62 7.04
CA ALA A 32 -1.13 -7.92 7.70
C ALA A 32 -0.42 -7.83 9.06
N VAL A 33 0.64 -7.03 9.16
CA VAL A 33 1.36 -6.78 10.42
C VAL A 33 0.44 -6.11 11.45
N LEU A 34 -0.39 -5.14 11.05
CA LEU A 34 -1.36 -4.50 11.95
C LEU A 34 -2.35 -5.52 12.52
N TRP A 35 -2.87 -6.42 11.67
CA TRP A 35 -3.76 -7.50 12.11
C TRP A 35 -3.07 -8.47 13.07
N GLY A 36 -1.82 -8.83 12.78
CA GLY A 36 -1.01 -9.64 13.69
C GLY A 36 -0.76 -8.95 15.03
N ALA A 37 -0.57 -7.63 15.07
CA ALA A 37 -0.42 -6.88 16.32
C ALA A 37 -1.74 -6.75 17.09
N TRP A 38 -2.87 -6.69 16.39
CA TRP A 38 -4.20 -6.60 17.01
C TRP A 38 -4.62 -7.88 17.72
N ASP A 39 -4.25 -9.04 17.17
CA ASP A 39 -4.64 -10.36 17.69
C ASP A 39 -3.46 -11.33 17.71
N ALA A 40 -2.37 -10.92 18.36
CA ALA A 40 -1.09 -11.64 18.35
C ALA A 40 -1.16 -13.07 18.91
N ALA A 41 -2.16 -13.38 19.72
CA ALA A 41 -2.38 -14.70 20.30
C ALA A 41 -3.12 -15.67 19.36
N ARG A 42 -3.71 -15.18 18.25
CA ARG A 42 -4.56 -15.97 17.37
C ARG A 42 -4.04 -15.96 15.94
N VAL A 43 -3.68 -17.15 15.47
CA VAL A 43 -3.32 -17.42 14.07
C VAL A 43 -4.40 -16.88 13.10
N ASP A 44 -5.66 -16.90 13.51
CA ASP A 44 -6.79 -16.37 12.74
C ASP A 44 -6.62 -14.88 12.39
N GLY A 45 -6.07 -14.06 13.30
CA GLY A 45 -5.82 -12.64 13.06
C GLY A 45 -4.79 -12.42 11.95
N ILE A 46 -3.70 -13.18 11.97
CA ILE A 46 -2.67 -13.14 10.93
C ILE A 46 -3.25 -13.59 9.58
N LEU A 47 -4.00 -14.69 9.56
CA LEU A 47 -4.63 -15.20 8.34
C LEU A 47 -5.66 -14.21 7.76
N ALA A 48 -6.45 -13.56 8.61
CA ALA A 48 -7.37 -12.51 8.20
C ALA A 48 -6.61 -11.31 7.61
N GLY A 49 -5.50 -10.90 8.23
CA GLY A 49 -4.61 -9.86 7.73
C GLY A 49 -4.03 -10.19 6.35
N GLU A 50 -3.54 -11.41 6.15
CA GLU A 50 -2.99 -11.88 4.86
C GLU A 50 -4.07 -11.96 3.76
N GLN A 51 -5.22 -12.57 4.06
CA GLN A 51 -6.34 -12.69 3.11
C GLN A 51 -6.90 -11.33 2.70
N THR A 52 -7.14 -10.44 3.67
CA THR A 52 -7.65 -9.10 3.38
C THR A 52 -6.57 -8.18 2.80
N GLY A 53 -5.29 -8.46 3.07
CA GLY A 53 -4.14 -7.76 2.47
C GLY A 53 -4.13 -7.87 0.95
N TRP A 54 -4.62 -8.96 0.37
CA TRP A 54 -4.81 -9.07 -1.08
C TRP A 54 -5.78 -8.01 -1.63
N LEU A 55 -6.91 -7.78 -0.94
CA LEU A 55 -7.87 -6.74 -1.35
C LEU A 55 -7.25 -5.34 -1.26
N VAL A 56 -6.46 -5.09 -0.21
CA VAL A 56 -5.70 -3.84 -0.05
C VAL A 56 -4.71 -3.66 -1.21
N TYR A 57 -3.97 -4.69 -1.58
CA TYR A 57 -3.03 -4.66 -2.69
C TYR A 57 -3.73 -4.35 -4.03
N VAL A 58 -4.84 -5.03 -4.33
CA VAL A 58 -5.60 -4.81 -5.57
C VAL A 58 -6.18 -3.40 -5.61
N ALA A 59 -6.76 -2.91 -4.52
CA ALA A 59 -7.27 -1.55 -4.43
C ALA A 59 -6.15 -0.51 -4.61
N ALA A 60 -4.99 -0.72 -3.98
CA ALA A 60 -3.82 0.13 -4.12
C ALA A 60 -3.31 0.14 -5.57
N MET A 61 -3.26 -1.02 -6.23
CA MET A 61 -2.86 -1.14 -7.63
C MET A 61 -3.79 -0.36 -8.55
N ILE A 62 -5.12 -0.54 -8.42
CA ILE A 62 -6.12 0.17 -9.23
C ILE A 62 -6.00 1.69 -8.99
N TRP A 63 -5.93 2.09 -7.72
CA TRP A 63 -5.83 3.50 -7.36
C TRP A 63 -4.52 4.14 -7.84
N ALA A 64 -3.42 3.40 -7.84
CA ALA A 64 -2.13 3.87 -8.30
C ALA A 64 -2.18 4.34 -9.76
N PHE A 65 -3.12 3.88 -10.59
CA PHE A 65 -3.30 4.33 -11.98
C PHE A 65 -4.44 5.35 -12.19
N SER A 66 -5.07 5.82 -11.12
CA SER A 66 -6.04 6.93 -11.18
C SER A 66 -5.40 8.24 -11.70
N PRO A 67 -6.18 9.24 -12.17
CA PRO A 67 -5.65 10.48 -12.75
C PRO A 67 -5.08 11.46 -11.69
N VAL A 68 -4.18 10.96 -10.84
CA VAL A 68 -3.43 11.70 -9.83
C VAL A 68 -1.95 11.77 -10.19
N ALA A 69 -1.25 12.77 -9.66
CA ALA A 69 0.19 12.91 -9.82
C ALA A 69 0.94 11.74 -9.18
N LEU A 70 2.03 11.30 -9.81
CA LEU A 70 2.88 10.22 -9.31
C LEU A 70 3.42 10.49 -7.90
N ALA A 71 3.80 11.74 -7.62
CA ALA A 71 4.24 12.16 -6.29
C ALA A 71 3.17 11.93 -5.21
N ARG A 72 1.88 12.07 -5.55
CA ARG A 72 0.78 11.76 -4.65
C ARG A 72 0.66 10.27 -4.39
N VAL A 73 0.88 9.43 -5.40
CA VAL A 73 0.88 7.96 -5.23
C VAL A 73 1.98 7.54 -4.27
N VAL A 74 3.20 8.03 -4.50
CA VAL A 74 4.36 7.76 -3.62
C VAL A 74 4.08 8.25 -2.19
N GLY A 75 3.62 9.49 -2.03
CA GLY A 75 3.35 10.08 -0.72
C GLY A 75 2.28 9.34 0.07
N VAL A 76 1.18 8.94 -0.59
CA VAL A 76 0.09 8.19 0.05
C VAL A 76 0.57 6.80 0.46
N PHE A 77 1.28 6.07 -0.41
CA PHE A 77 1.79 4.75 -0.06
C PHE A 77 2.81 4.80 1.08
N ALA A 78 3.72 5.76 1.07
CA ALA A 78 4.67 5.95 2.16
C ALA A 78 3.94 6.27 3.48
N ALA A 79 3.04 7.26 3.47
CA ALA A 79 2.32 7.68 4.68
C ALA A 79 1.40 6.58 5.22
N ALA A 80 0.66 5.88 4.35
CA ALA A 80 -0.24 4.80 4.76
C ALA A 80 0.54 3.61 5.32
N THR A 81 1.62 3.19 4.65
CA THR A 81 2.49 2.10 5.13
C THR A 81 3.08 2.45 6.49
N LEU A 82 3.68 3.64 6.63
CA LEU A 82 4.25 4.08 7.90
C LEU A 82 3.18 4.20 9.00
N GLY A 83 2.00 4.73 8.67
CA GLY A 83 0.89 4.85 9.60
C GLY A 83 0.43 3.49 10.14
N LEU A 84 0.28 2.49 9.27
CA LEU A 84 -0.07 1.13 9.68
C LEU A 84 1.01 0.49 10.55
N LEU A 85 2.29 0.65 10.19
CA LEU A 85 3.41 0.10 10.99
C LEU A 85 3.53 0.78 12.36
N LEU A 86 3.34 2.09 12.44
CA LEU A 86 3.32 2.82 13.72
C LEU A 86 2.14 2.38 14.58
N ALA A 87 0.95 2.21 13.99
CA ALA A 87 -0.22 1.69 14.69
C ALA A 87 0.02 0.26 15.21
N ALA A 88 0.63 -0.61 14.39
CA ALA A 88 0.99 -1.96 14.80
C ALA A 88 2.00 -1.95 15.94
N ALA A 89 3.06 -1.13 15.84
CA ALA A 89 4.07 -1.01 16.89
C ALA A 89 3.48 -0.47 18.20
N TRP A 90 2.51 0.44 18.13
CA TRP A 90 1.78 0.93 19.29
C TRP A 90 0.91 -0.15 19.93
N LEU A 91 0.14 -0.90 19.12
CA LEU A 91 -0.68 -2.01 19.60
C LEU A 91 0.15 -3.11 20.26
N SER A 92 1.29 -3.46 19.67
CA SER A 92 2.21 -4.45 20.26
C SER A 92 2.78 -4.03 21.62
N GLN A 93 2.84 -2.73 21.92
CA GLN A 93 3.23 -2.24 23.26
C GLN A 93 2.10 -2.32 24.28
N LEU A 94 0.84 -2.31 23.82
CA LEU A 94 -0.34 -2.39 24.69
C LEU A 94 -0.74 -3.83 25.03
N GLY A 95 -0.41 -4.78 24.15
CA GLY A 95 -0.71 -6.21 24.34
C GLY A 95 0.44 -7.05 24.93
N GLY A 96 1.60 -6.43 25.20
CA GLY A 96 2.77 -7.07 25.82
C GLY A 96 2.82 -6.96 27.34
#